data_AF-A0A836W2N9-F1
#
_entry.id   AF-A0A836W2N9-F1
#
_cell.length_a   1.000
_cell.length_b   1.000
_cell.length_c   1.000
_cell.angle_alpha   90.00
_cell.angle_beta   90.00
_cell.angle_gamma   90.00
#
_symmetry.space_group_name_H-M   'P 1'
#
loop_
_entity.id
_entity.type
_entity.pdbx_description
1 polymer ?
#
loop_
_entity_poly.entity_id
_entity_poly.type
_entity_poly.pdbx_seq_one_letter_code
_entity_poly.pdbx_strand_id
1 'polypeptide(L)'
;MPAAAAHLLKTGFCTVFQAIPTTPEEGAMRRYATLCVFVVATAGFCDSAVTAENWLQFKFDSRHSGNVPGRDIETPLGLVSAVPLTDAVFTSPVVVDGKVYVLDGAGVLFCLDVKTWKVDWRFESRGQPGNCNNVSSPAVIGRYIHFGTTAGSYYVLDRQTGQVVNEIRCGEPIFSAAVVSGDRAYFATLGAKVYAVQPDGTICWTWDFVREVLGFFGDRWNGQDWLKFKKGRVTWRDHFVCSRNIAAYRVPAAGDGTPASGEARTGRNTRGSGPVRTVVVIPAGGRTVFLEDAGDRPAVRAV
;
A
#
# COMPACT_ATOMS: atom_id res chain seq x y z
N MET A 1 14.85 -29.27 -33.24
CA MET A 1 14.59 -30.67 -33.66
C MET A 1 13.51 -31.25 -32.77
N PRO A 2 12.50 -31.98 -33.26
CA PRO A 2 11.73 -31.82 -34.49
C PRO A 2 10.24 -31.52 -34.20
N ALA A 3 9.51 -31.25 -35.28
CA ALA A 3 8.07 -31.10 -35.36
C ALA A 3 7.33 -32.45 -35.33
N ALA A 4 6.06 -32.44 -34.92
CA ALA A 4 5.04 -33.35 -35.43
C ALA A 4 3.62 -32.79 -35.14
N ALA A 5 2.88 -32.46 -36.21
CA ALA A 5 1.42 -32.49 -36.21
C ALA A 5 0.95 -32.83 -37.64
N ALA A 6 0.38 -34.03 -37.76
CA ALA A 6 -0.31 -34.58 -38.93
C ALA A 6 -1.66 -33.84 -39.14
N HIS A 7 -2.04 -33.43 -40.37
CA HIS A 7 -2.79 -34.20 -41.38
C HIS A 7 -4.22 -34.55 -40.89
N LEU A 8 -5.33 -34.12 -41.51
CA LEU A 8 -5.85 -34.41 -42.87
C LEU A 8 -7.02 -33.43 -43.21
N LEU A 9 -7.04 -32.82 -44.42
CA LEU A 9 -7.96 -33.08 -45.59
C LEU A 9 -9.43 -32.67 -45.38
N LYS A 10 -10.22 -32.16 -46.32
CA LYS A 10 -10.27 -31.88 -47.79
C LYS A 10 -11.64 -31.15 -47.94
N THR A 11 -11.95 -30.15 -48.77
CA THR A 11 -12.02 -29.97 -50.24
C THR A 11 -12.93 -28.72 -50.37
N GLY A 12 -12.68 -27.69 -51.17
CA GLY A 12 -12.55 -27.70 -52.62
C GLY A 12 -13.79 -27.00 -53.22
N PHE A 13 -13.63 -25.79 -53.77
CA PHE A 13 -14.36 -25.39 -54.97
C PHE A 13 -13.49 -24.48 -55.83
N CYS A 14 -13.52 -24.83 -57.11
CA CYS A 14 -12.70 -24.36 -58.21
C CYS A 14 -13.51 -23.34 -59.02
N THR A 15 -12.92 -22.22 -59.43
CA THR A 15 -13.24 -21.63 -60.74
C THR A 15 -12.01 -20.89 -61.25
N VAL A 16 -11.47 -21.39 -62.36
CA VAL A 16 -10.44 -20.77 -63.18
C VAL A 16 -11.14 -20.07 -64.34
N PHE A 17 -10.74 -18.83 -64.66
CA PHE A 17 -10.78 -18.32 -66.02
C PHE A 17 -9.44 -17.63 -66.33
N GLN A 18 -8.76 -18.13 -67.36
CA GLN A 18 -7.56 -17.54 -67.96
C GLN A 18 -7.95 -16.36 -68.86
N ALA A 19 -7.10 -15.34 -68.91
CA ALA A 19 -6.86 -14.57 -70.12
C ALA A 19 -5.37 -14.18 -70.18
N ILE A 20 -4.73 -14.53 -71.30
CA ILE A 20 -3.34 -14.28 -71.66
C ILE A 20 -3.18 -12.80 -72.07
N PRO A 21 -2.04 -12.14 -71.79
CA PRO A 21 -1.59 -11.05 -72.64
C PRO A 21 -0.18 -11.28 -73.21
N THR A 22 -0.11 -11.11 -74.51
CA THR A 22 1.08 -10.96 -75.37
C THR A 22 1.73 -9.58 -75.15
N THR A 23 3.05 -9.54 -74.98
CA THR A 23 3.91 -8.38 -75.33
C THR A 23 4.22 -8.43 -76.84
N PRO A 24 4.60 -7.34 -77.56
CA PRO A 24 5.51 -6.28 -77.10
C PRO A 24 5.25 -4.85 -77.63
N GLU A 25 6.22 -3.98 -77.31
CA GLU A 25 6.61 -2.71 -77.93
C GLU A 25 6.30 -1.36 -77.25
N GLU A 26 7.31 -0.51 -77.45
CA GLU A 26 7.70 0.71 -76.76
C GLU A 26 6.85 1.92 -77.13
N GLY A 27 6.84 2.93 -76.23
CA GLY A 27 6.59 4.31 -76.66
C GLY A 27 5.70 5.16 -75.75
N ALA A 28 6.33 6.20 -75.19
CA ALA A 28 5.73 7.49 -74.84
C ALA A 28 4.74 7.57 -73.64
N MET A 29 5.37 7.71 -72.48
CA MET A 29 5.01 8.52 -71.31
C MET A 29 3.99 9.67 -71.52
N ARG A 30 2.88 9.63 -70.75
CA ARG A 30 2.31 10.76 -69.96
C ARG A 30 1.14 10.25 -69.10
N ARG A 31 1.42 9.95 -67.82
CA ARG A 31 0.42 9.53 -66.82
C ARG A 31 -0.13 10.76 -66.09
N TYR A 32 -1.43 11.01 -66.21
CA TYR A 32 -2.17 11.83 -65.24
C TYR A 32 -2.62 10.91 -64.10
N ALA A 33 -1.98 11.03 -62.94
CA ALA A 33 -2.35 10.27 -61.74
C ALA A 33 -3.41 11.06 -60.96
N THR A 34 -4.68 10.66 -61.08
CA THR A 34 -5.75 11.12 -60.19
C THR A 34 -5.59 10.41 -58.84
N LEU A 35 -5.23 11.19 -57.81
CA LEU A 35 -5.04 10.73 -56.43
C LEU A 35 -6.41 10.47 -55.77
N CYS A 36 -6.85 9.23 -55.71
CA CYS A 36 -7.99 8.83 -54.88
C CYS A 36 -7.52 8.69 -53.42
N VAL A 37 -7.86 9.68 -52.59
CA VAL A 37 -7.63 9.62 -51.14
C VAL A 37 -8.72 8.75 -50.51
N PHE A 38 -8.35 7.56 -50.05
CA PHE A 38 -9.20 6.75 -49.18
C PHE A 38 -9.07 7.26 -47.74
N VAL A 39 -10.11 7.93 -47.24
CA VAL A 39 -10.24 8.26 -45.81
C VAL A 39 -10.63 6.99 -45.08
N VAL A 40 -9.65 6.31 -44.48
CA VAL A 40 -9.93 5.23 -43.52
C VAL A 40 -10.33 5.89 -42.22
N ALA A 41 -11.64 5.93 -41.94
CA ALA A 41 -12.15 6.31 -40.63
C ALA A 41 -11.80 5.21 -39.62
N THR A 42 -10.70 5.39 -38.88
CA THR A 42 -10.43 4.58 -37.70
C THR A 42 -11.43 4.97 -36.62
N ALA A 43 -12.44 4.12 -36.42
CA ALA A 43 -13.27 4.18 -35.23
C ALA A 43 -12.36 3.88 -34.03
N GLY A 44 -11.88 4.93 -33.37
CA GLY A 44 -11.17 4.83 -32.11
C GLY A 44 -12.13 4.25 -31.08
N PHE A 45 -11.95 2.98 -30.75
CA PHE A 45 -12.48 2.46 -29.49
C PHE A 45 -11.77 3.20 -28.37
N CYS A 46 -12.44 4.23 -27.83
CA CYS A 46 -12.08 4.80 -26.56
C CYS A 46 -12.51 3.79 -25.50
N ASP A 47 -11.61 2.84 -25.21
CA ASP A 47 -11.76 1.95 -24.08
C ASP A 47 -11.59 2.83 -22.83
N SER A 48 -12.72 3.34 -22.32
CA SER A 48 -12.76 4.07 -21.06
C SER A 48 -12.37 3.09 -19.97
N ALA A 49 -11.07 2.95 -19.73
CA ALA A 49 -10.56 2.20 -18.60
C ALA A 49 -11.15 2.87 -17.35
N VAL A 50 -12.16 2.21 -16.77
CA VAL A 50 -12.59 2.50 -15.40
C VAL A 50 -11.34 2.23 -14.55
N THR A 51 -10.61 3.28 -14.24
CA THR A 51 -9.49 3.21 -13.29
C THR A 51 -10.10 2.76 -11.98
N ALA A 52 -9.86 1.50 -11.62
CA ALA A 52 -10.32 0.92 -10.38
C ALA A 52 -9.95 1.86 -9.22
N GLU A 53 -10.89 2.11 -8.33
CA GLU A 53 -10.65 3.01 -7.20
C GLU A 53 -9.53 2.43 -6.32
N ASN A 54 -8.61 3.30 -5.92
CA ASN A 54 -7.45 2.93 -5.14
C ASN A 54 -7.80 2.90 -3.64
N TRP A 55 -7.54 1.76 -3.01
CA TRP A 55 -7.63 1.52 -1.58
C TRP A 55 -6.23 1.22 -1.04
N LEU A 56 -5.50 2.26 -0.64
CA LEU A 56 -4.05 2.17 -0.45
C LEU A 56 -3.61 1.63 0.90
N GLN A 57 -4.46 1.63 1.91
CA GLN A 57 -4.10 1.23 3.28
C GLN A 57 -5.31 0.73 4.06
N PHE A 58 -5.05 0.19 5.26
CA PHE A 58 -6.10 -0.27 6.17
C PHE A 58 -7.14 0.82 6.43
N LYS A 59 -8.42 0.46 6.37
CA LYS A 59 -9.54 1.39 6.61
C LYS A 59 -9.49 2.68 5.77
N PHE A 60 -9.07 2.55 4.51
CA PHE A 60 -9.13 3.54 3.43
C PHE A 60 -8.14 4.71 3.56
N ASP A 61 -8.13 5.42 4.68
CA ASP A 61 -7.32 6.61 4.89
C ASP A 61 -6.39 6.52 6.10
N SER A 62 -5.48 7.49 6.26
CA SER A 62 -4.52 7.49 7.37
C SER A 62 -5.16 7.68 8.75
N ARG A 63 -6.44 8.07 8.79
CA ARG A 63 -7.23 8.24 10.01
C ARG A 63 -7.95 6.94 10.38
N HIS A 64 -7.88 5.93 9.53
CA HIS A 64 -8.61 4.68 9.65
C HIS A 64 -10.12 4.90 9.76
N SER A 65 -10.68 5.78 8.92
CA SER A 65 -12.11 6.10 8.94
C SER A 65 -12.99 4.86 8.70
N GLY A 66 -12.51 3.92 7.87
CA GLY A 66 -13.26 2.72 7.50
C GLY A 66 -14.57 3.04 6.76
N ASN A 67 -14.73 4.27 6.26
CA ASN A 67 -15.92 4.70 5.55
C ASN A 67 -15.55 5.28 4.17
N VAL A 68 -16.40 5.02 3.19
CA VAL A 68 -16.35 5.68 1.88
C VAL A 68 -17.74 6.27 1.63
N PRO A 69 -18.03 7.48 2.15
CA PRO A 69 -19.34 8.07 2.02
C PRO A 69 -19.67 8.33 0.55
N GLY A 70 -20.87 7.95 0.11
CA GLY A 70 -21.32 8.12 -1.28
C GLY A 70 -21.03 6.93 -2.20
N ARG A 71 -20.56 5.79 -1.67
CA ARG A 71 -20.58 4.51 -2.38
C ARG A 71 -21.87 3.77 -2.08
N ASP A 72 -22.66 3.55 -3.11
CA ASP A 72 -23.75 2.59 -3.09
C ASP A 72 -23.27 1.29 -3.73
N ILE A 73 -23.68 0.17 -3.13
CA ILE A 73 -23.43 -1.16 -3.66
C ILE A 73 -24.76 -1.68 -4.18
N GLU A 74 -24.81 -1.96 -5.47
CA GLU A 74 -25.97 -2.60 -6.07
C GLU A 74 -26.09 -4.04 -5.55
N THR A 75 -27.30 -4.41 -5.15
CA THR A 75 -27.62 -5.75 -4.64
C THR A 75 -28.53 -6.47 -5.64
N PRO A 76 -28.48 -7.81 -5.72
CA PRO A 76 -27.73 -8.73 -4.85
C PRO A 76 -26.25 -8.83 -5.21
N LEU A 77 -25.42 -9.03 -4.18
CA LEU A 77 -24.00 -9.33 -4.35
C LEU A 77 -23.82 -10.78 -4.82
N GLY A 78 -22.91 -10.98 -5.79
CA GLY A 78 -22.48 -12.28 -6.27
C GLY A 78 -20.98 -12.50 -6.06
N LEU A 79 -20.57 -13.76 -5.90
CA LEU A 79 -19.16 -14.13 -5.85
C LEU A 79 -18.54 -13.94 -7.24
N VAL A 80 -17.56 -13.03 -7.35
CA VAL A 80 -16.83 -12.79 -8.60
C VAL A 80 -15.72 -13.82 -8.81
N SER A 81 -14.95 -14.11 -7.76
CA SER A 81 -13.84 -15.06 -7.81
C SER A 81 -13.44 -15.53 -6.41
N ALA A 82 -12.79 -16.68 -6.35
CA ALA A 82 -12.15 -17.20 -5.15
C ALA A 82 -10.75 -17.67 -5.52
N VAL A 83 -9.73 -17.13 -4.84
CA VAL A 83 -8.32 -17.47 -5.09
C VAL A 83 -7.75 -18.16 -3.85
N PRO A 84 -7.23 -19.39 -3.98
CA PRO A 84 -6.59 -20.07 -2.85
C PRO A 84 -5.26 -19.39 -2.51
N LEU A 85 -5.04 -19.14 -1.21
CA LEU A 85 -3.80 -18.61 -0.66
C LEU A 85 -3.10 -19.67 0.20
N THR A 86 -1.96 -19.32 0.80
CA THR A 86 -1.18 -20.28 1.60
C THR A 86 -1.78 -20.49 2.99
N ASP A 87 -2.38 -19.45 3.59
CA ASP A 87 -3.00 -19.52 4.92
C ASP A 87 -4.23 -18.58 5.04
N ALA A 88 -4.87 -18.56 6.21
CA ALA A 88 -5.97 -17.67 6.54
C ALA A 88 -5.57 -16.19 6.43
N VAL A 89 -6.48 -15.34 5.97
CA VAL A 89 -6.26 -13.90 5.82
C VAL A 89 -6.81 -13.18 7.05
N PHE A 90 -5.90 -12.64 7.88
CA PHE A 90 -6.26 -11.79 9.02
C PHE A 90 -6.07 -10.29 8.75
N THR A 91 -5.57 -9.95 7.57
CA THR A 91 -5.28 -8.59 7.13
C THR A 91 -6.40 -8.01 6.26
N SER A 92 -6.36 -6.71 6.00
CA SER A 92 -7.17 -6.10 4.94
C SER A 92 -6.36 -5.96 3.66
N PRO A 93 -6.85 -6.47 2.52
CA PRO A 93 -6.23 -6.24 1.22
C PRO A 93 -6.14 -4.75 0.87
N VAL A 94 -5.17 -4.41 0.03
CA VAL A 94 -5.07 -3.09 -0.61
C VAL A 94 -5.24 -3.22 -2.12
N VAL A 95 -5.86 -2.23 -2.73
CA VAL A 95 -6.15 -2.21 -4.17
C VAL A 95 -5.51 -0.96 -4.76
N VAL A 96 -4.67 -1.11 -5.78
CA VAL A 96 -4.08 0.03 -6.48
C VAL A 96 -3.77 -0.32 -7.93
N ASP A 97 -4.14 0.56 -8.86
CA ASP A 97 -3.84 0.45 -10.29
C ASP A 97 -4.23 -0.91 -10.89
N GLY A 98 -5.41 -1.43 -10.51
CA GLY A 98 -5.92 -2.71 -10.99
C GLY A 98 -5.23 -3.95 -10.40
N LYS A 99 -4.42 -3.80 -9.35
CA LYS A 99 -3.84 -4.90 -8.59
C LYS A 99 -4.43 -4.97 -7.19
N VAL A 100 -4.61 -6.19 -6.70
CA VAL A 100 -5.01 -6.49 -5.31
C VAL A 100 -3.82 -7.11 -4.61
N TYR A 101 -3.46 -6.59 -3.45
CA TYR A 101 -2.39 -7.14 -2.61
C TYR A 101 -2.96 -7.71 -1.33
N VAL A 102 -2.67 -8.98 -1.06
CA VAL A 102 -3.20 -9.73 0.09
C VAL A 102 -2.06 -10.36 0.86
N LEU A 103 -1.97 -10.09 2.17
CA LEU A 103 -1.02 -10.73 3.06
C LEU A 103 -1.75 -11.79 3.91
N ASP A 104 -1.32 -13.04 3.82
CA ASP A 104 -1.90 -14.12 4.62
C ASP A 104 -1.17 -14.36 5.96
N GLY A 105 -1.74 -15.25 6.78
CA GLY A 105 -1.24 -15.61 8.10
C GLY A 105 0.16 -16.21 8.11
N ALA A 106 0.56 -16.90 7.02
CA ALA A 106 1.91 -17.46 6.84
C ALA A 106 2.95 -16.38 6.48
N GLY A 107 2.52 -15.14 6.26
CA GLY A 107 3.41 -14.05 5.89
C GLY A 107 3.78 -14.08 4.40
N VAL A 108 2.89 -14.60 3.56
CA VAL A 108 3.02 -14.57 2.11
C VAL A 108 2.17 -13.41 1.57
N LEU A 109 2.82 -12.49 0.87
CA LEU A 109 2.16 -11.39 0.17
C LEU A 109 1.90 -11.78 -1.27
N PHE A 110 0.65 -11.75 -1.70
CA PHE A 110 0.22 -12.03 -3.07
C PHE A 110 -0.13 -10.73 -3.79
N CYS A 111 0.26 -10.63 -5.06
CA CYS A 111 -0.24 -9.62 -5.98
C CYS A 111 -1.15 -10.32 -7.01
N LEU A 112 -2.41 -9.88 -7.08
CA LEU A 112 -3.39 -10.41 -8.00
C LEU A 112 -3.83 -9.35 -9.00
N ASP A 113 -4.05 -9.77 -10.23
CA ASP A 113 -4.67 -8.92 -11.25
C ASP A 113 -6.19 -8.87 -11.06
N VAL A 114 -6.79 -7.68 -10.96
CA VAL A 114 -8.23 -7.53 -10.66
C VAL A 114 -9.14 -8.01 -11.80
N LYS A 115 -8.63 -8.06 -13.04
CA LYS A 115 -9.43 -8.47 -14.21
C LYS A 115 -9.46 -9.99 -14.34
N THR A 116 -8.33 -10.63 -14.10
CA THR A 116 -8.15 -12.08 -14.31
C THR A 116 -8.18 -12.90 -13.03
N TRP A 117 -8.03 -12.25 -11.87
CA TRP A 117 -7.88 -12.88 -10.54
C TRP A 117 -6.72 -13.88 -10.45
N LYS A 118 -5.74 -13.77 -11.35
CA LYS A 118 -4.52 -14.57 -11.31
C LYS A 118 -3.46 -13.89 -10.45
N VAL A 119 -2.64 -14.71 -9.81
CA VAL A 119 -1.47 -14.24 -9.05
C VAL A 119 -0.37 -13.87 -10.05
N ASP A 120 0.00 -12.59 -10.09
CA ASP A 120 1.12 -12.10 -10.91
C ASP A 120 2.46 -12.45 -10.25
N TRP A 121 2.54 -12.24 -8.95
CA TRP A 121 3.71 -12.60 -8.14
C TRP A 121 3.30 -12.86 -6.69
N ARG A 122 4.16 -13.58 -5.95
CA ARG A 122 4.05 -13.74 -4.50
C ARG A 122 5.42 -13.59 -3.86
N PHE A 123 5.43 -13.02 -2.66
CA PHE A 123 6.62 -12.87 -1.81
C PHE A 123 6.40 -13.64 -0.51
N GLU A 124 7.35 -14.50 -0.17
CA GLU A 124 7.35 -15.22 1.11
C GLU A 124 8.31 -14.52 2.07
N SER A 125 7.78 -13.98 3.18
CA SER A 125 8.63 -13.40 4.22
C SER A 125 9.49 -14.48 4.88
N ARG A 126 10.68 -14.11 5.38
CA ARG A 126 11.59 -15.06 6.01
C ARG A 126 10.88 -15.74 7.20
N GLY A 127 10.66 -17.05 7.08
CA GLY A 127 10.07 -17.90 8.12
C GLY A 127 11.01 -18.09 9.30
N GLN A 128 11.17 -17.06 10.13
CA GLN A 128 11.76 -17.21 11.46
C GLN A 128 10.77 -17.96 12.37
N PRO A 129 11.24 -18.66 13.43
CA PRO A 129 10.37 -19.18 14.46
C PRO A 129 9.44 -18.08 14.97
N GLY A 130 8.12 -18.29 14.85
CA GLY A 130 7.11 -17.29 15.24
C GLY A 130 6.54 -16.42 14.11
N ASN A 131 6.98 -16.59 12.86
CA ASN A 131 6.34 -15.96 11.70
C ASN A 131 5.02 -16.68 11.33
N CYS A 132 4.00 -16.50 12.16
CA CYS A 132 2.65 -17.02 11.94
C CYS A 132 1.61 -15.98 12.38
N ASN A 133 0.36 -16.17 11.96
CA ASN A 133 -0.75 -15.27 12.30
C ASN A 133 -0.42 -13.80 11.97
N ASN A 134 0.14 -13.54 10.80
CA ASN A 134 0.45 -12.19 10.35
C ASN A 134 -0.83 -11.35 10.21
N VAL A 135 -0.87 -10.22 10.94
CA VAL A 135 -2.05 -9.34 11.08
C VAL A 135 -1.78 -7.89 10.66
N SER A 136 -0.54 -7.53 10.35
CA SER A 136 -0.19 -6.19 9.87
C SER A 136 -0.70 -6.01 8.44
N SER A 137 -1.75 -5.22 8.26
CA SER A 137 -2.30 -5.00 6.93
C SER A 137 -1.31 -4.25 6.05
N PRO A 138 -1.18 -4.62 4.76
CA PRO A 138 -0.30 -3.92 3.84
C PRO A 138 -0.73 -2.46 3.65
N ALA A 139 0.24 -1.61 3.35
CA ALA A 139 0.01 -0.22 2.96
C ALA A 139 0.86 0.15 1.75
N VAL A 140 0.32 0.98 0.88
CA VAL A 140 0.97 1.44 -0.36
C VAL A 140 1.37 2.90 -0.23
N ILE A 141 2.62 3.18 -0.57
CA ILE A 141 3.16 4.54 -0.69
C ILE A 141 3.97 4.63 -2.00
N GLY A 142 3.39 5.29 -3.01
CA GLY A 142 3.98 5.39 -4.33
C GLY A 142 4.20 4.02 -5.01
N ARG A 143 5.46 3.65 -5.24
CA ARG A 143 5.83 2.36 -5.85
C ARG A 143 6.02 1.23 -4.84
N TYR A 144 5.90 1.53 -3.55
CA TYR A 144 6.28 0.61 -2.49
C TYR A 144 5.04 0.04 -1.78
N ILE A 145 5.15 -1.24 -1.39
CA ILE A 145 4.19 -1.88 -0.49
C ILE A 145 4.92 -2.26 0.81
N HIS A 146 4.28 -1.91 1.92
CA HIS A 146 4.84 -1.97 3.27
C HIS A 146 3.99 -2.92 4.12
N PHE A 147 4.62 -3.77 4.93
CA PHE A 147 3.93 -4.59 5.92
C PHE A 147 4.90 -5.10 6.99
N GLY A 148 4.37 -5.34 8.19
CA GLY A 148 5.11 -5.96 9.30
C GLY A 148 4.82 -7.46 9.43
N THR A 149 5.74 -8.18 10.07
CA THR A 149 5.54 -9.58 10.44
C THR A 149 5.53 -9.80 11.95
N THR A 150 4.92 -10.89 12.37
CA THR A 150 4.94 -11.34 13.78
C THR A 150 6.31 -11.83 14.22
N ALA A 151 7.18 -12.20 13.29
CA ALA A 151 8.60 -12.46 13.54
C ALA A 151 9.44 -11.18 13.74
N GLY A 152 8.85 -10.00 13.60
CA GLY A 152 9.52 -8.73 13.88
C GLY A 152 10.39 -8.17 12.77
N SER A 153 10.12 -8.58 11.52
CA SER A 153 10.64 -7.90 10.33
C SER A 153 9.56 -6.99 9.75
N TYR A 154 9.97 -5.81 9.29
CA TYR A 154 9.14 -4.93 8.48
C TYR A 154 9.69 -4.91 7.06
N TYR A 155 8.86 -5.22 6.09
CA TYR A 155 9.26 -5.34 4.69
C TYR A 155 8.74 -4.16 3.88
N VAL A 156 9.61 -3.69 2.99
CA VAL A 156 9.29 -2.75 1.93
C VAL A 156 9.62 -3.42 0.61
N LEU A 157 8.61 -3.65 -0.22
CA LEU A 157 8.78 -4.28 -1.52
C LEU A 157 8.43 -3.30 -2.64
N ASP A 158 9.03 -3.49 -3.81
CA ASP A 158 8.55 -2.90 -5.04
C ASP A 158 7.22 -3.58 -5.43
N ARG A 159 6.13 -2.81 -5.52
CA ARG A 159 4.78 -3.37 -5.71
C ARG A 159 4.55 -3.97 -7.10
N GLN A 160 5.39 -3.65 -8.09
CA GLN A 160 5.26 -4.17 -9.45
C GLN A 160 5.90 -5.55 -9.56
N THR A 161 7.05 -5.73 -8.91
CA THR A 161 7.89 -6.93 -9.06
C THR A 161 7.85 -7.88 -7.86
N GLY A 162 7.40 -7.41 -6.69
CA GLY A 162 7.46 -8.16 -5.43
C GLY A 162 8.87 -8.26 -4.83
N GLN A 163 9.86 -7.57 -5.41
CA GLN A 163 11.24 -7.61 -4.93
C GLN A 163 11.41 -6.78 -3.65
N VAL A 164 12.21 -7.30 -2.72
CA VAL A 164 12.54 -6.60 -1.47
C VAL A 164 13.41 -5.39 -1.78
N VAL A 165 12.90 -4.21 -1.45
CA VAL A 165 13.65 -2.95 -1.45
C VAL A 165 14.36 -2.78 -0.12
N ASN A 166 13.68 -3.09 0.99
CA ASN A 166 14.25 -2.98 2.32
C ASN A 166 13.61 -3.97 3.31
N GLU A 167 14.38 -4.34 4.33
CA GLU A 167 13.95 -5.18 5.46
C GLU A 167 14.47 -4.56 6.76
N ILE A 168 13.56 -4.06 7.60
CA ILE A 168 13.89 -3.52 8.91
C ILE A 168 13.68 -4.61 9.96
N ARG A 169 14.76 -5.09 10.56
CA ARG A 169 14.71 -6.10 11.63
C ARG A 169 14.50 -5.41 12.97
N CYS A 170 13.24 -5.32 13.39
CA CYS A 170 12.86 -4.75 14.67
C CYS A 170 13.13 -5.72 15.84
N GLY A 171 13.12 -7.03 15.56
CA GLY A 171 13.29 -8.09 16.57
C GLY A 171 12.10 -8.23 17.52
N GLU A 172 11.00 -7.54 17.22
CA GLU A 172 9.81 -7.42 18.04
C GLU A 172 8.58 -7.59 17.13
N PRO A 173 7.58 -8.40 17.51
CA PRO A 173 6.42 -8.65 16.65
C PRO A 173 5.72 -7.34 16.22
N ILE A 174 5.31 -7.26 14.96
CA ILE A 174 4.63 -6.10 14.39
C ILE A 174 3.19 -6.45 14.10
N PHE A 175 2.28 -5.97 14.93
CA PHE A 175 0.84 -6.20 14.77
C PHE A 175 0.12 -5.00 14.16
N SER A 176 0.70 -3.80 14.26
CA SER A 176 0.09 -2.60 13.70
C SER A 176 0.08 -2.67 12.18
N ALA A 177 -1.04 -2.32 11.55
CA ALA A 177 -1.02 -1.91 10.15
C ALA A 177 -0.14 -0.67 9.98
N ALA A 178 0.65 -0.63 8.91
CA ALA A 178 1.40 0.58 8.56
C ALA A 178 0.43 1.69 8.16
N VAL A 179 0.68 2.90 8.64
CA VAL A 179 -0.12 4.08 8.29
C VAL A 179 0.69 4.98 7.40
N VAL A 180 0.15 5.30 6.23
CA VAL A 180 0.76 6.21 5.27
C VAL A 180 0.10 7.57 5.38
N SER A 181 0.87 8.60 5.71
CA SER A 181 0.37 9.98 5.75
C SER A 181 1.45 10.94 5.25
N GLY A 182 1.10 11.74 4.23
CA GLY A 182 2.09 12.55 3.53
C GLY A 182 3.08 11.70 2.76
N ASP A 183 4.36 11.90 2.99
CA ASP A 183 5.49 11.25 2.32
C ASP A 183 6.15 10.16 3.19
N ARG A 184 5.49 9.74 4.28
CA ARG A 184 6.04 8.80 5.26
C ARG A 184 5.05 7.70 5.62
N ALA A 185 5.62 6.57 6.04
CA ALA A 185 4.90 5.49 6.68
C ALA A 185 5.27 5.40 8.17
N TYR A 186 4.30 5.03 8.98
CA TYR A 186 4.46 4.86 10.42
C TYR A 186 4.00 3.47 10.83
N PHE A 187 4.68 2.85 11.79
CA PHE A 187 4.26 1.57 12.36
C PHE A 187 4.76 1.41 13.80
N ALA A 188 4.17 0.48 14.55
CA ALA A 188 4.49 0.20 15.94
C ALA A 188 4.74 -1.29 16.19
N THR A 189 5.72 -1.59 17.03
CA THR A 189 6.03 -2.96 17.47
C THR A 189 5.30 -3.26 18.79
N LEU A 190 5.06 -4.55 19.06
CA LEU A 190 4.60 -5.00 20.37
C LEU A 190 5.65 -4.76 21.47
N GLY A 191 6.90 -4.48 21.11
CA GLY A 191 7.96 -4.04 22.01
C GLY A 191 7.86 -2.57 22.43
N ALA A 192 6.73 -1.89 22.17
CA ALA A 192 6.47 -0.50 22.54
C ALA A 192 7.36 0.54 21.84
N LYS A 193 7.83 0.21 20.63
CA LYS A 193 8.54 1.14 19.75
C LYS A 193 7.66 1.60 18.60
N VAL A 194 7.82 2.85 18.20
CA VAL A 194 7.16 3.45 17.04
C VAL A 194 8.23 3.92 16.06
N TYR A 195 8.00 3.66 14.78
CA TYR A 195 8.93 4.00 13.71
C TYR A 195 8.24 4.93 12.72
N ALA A 196 8.99 5.90 12.21
CA ALA A 196 8.67 6.62 10.99
C ALA A 196 9.71 6.29 9.93
N VAL A 197 9.25 5.96 8.74
CA VAL A 197 10.09 5.57 7.61
C VAL A 197 9.70 6.34 6.36
N GLN A 198 10.70 6.57 5.51
CA GLN A 198 10.50 7.04 4.15
C GLN A 198 9.83 5.95 3.29
N PRO A 199 9.36 6.28 2.06
CA PRO A 199 8.71 5.31 1.20
C PRO A 199 9.56 4.08 0.86
N ASP A 200 10.88 4.21 0.84
CA ASP A 200 11.85 3.13 0.61
C ASP A 200 12.19 2.31 1.87
N GLY A 201 11.62 2.67 3.03
CA GLY A 201 11.91 2.05 4.32
C GLY A 201 13.11 2.66 5.07
N THR A 202 13.71 3.74 4.59
CA THR A 202 14.76 4.44 5.34
C THR A 202 14.17 5.02 6.63
N ILE A 203 14.72 4.64 7.78
CA ILE A 203 14.25 5.09 9.10
C ILE A 203 14.54 6.58 9.26
N CYS A 204 13.49 7.36 9.49
CA CYS A 204 13.60 8.77 9.84
C CYS A 204 13.83 8.92 11.35
N TRP A 205 13.01 8.23 12.15
CA TRP A 205 13.15 8.21 13.60
C TRP A 205 12.51 6.97 14.22
N THR A 206 12.94 6.67 15.44
CA THR A 206 12.35 5.67 16.33
C THR A 206 12.00 6.34 17.65
N TRP A 207 10.86 5.98 18.22
CA TRP A 207 10.42 6.38 19.55
C TRP A 207 10.23 5.16 20.43
N ASP A 208 10.76 5.16 21.65
CA ASP A 208 10.69 4.01 22.55
C ASP A 208 10.00 4.39 23.86
N PHE A 209 8.74 3.99 24.01
CA PHE A 209 7.94 4.32 25.20
C PHE A 209 8.61 3.86 26.51
N VAL A 210 9.22 2.67 26.51
CA VAL A 210 9.80 2.08 27.71
C VAL A 210 10.98 2.91 28.20
N ARG A 211 11.77 3.46 27.28
CA ARG A 211 12.92 4.30 27.62
C ARG A 211 12.51 5.75 27.87
N GLU A 212 11.71 6.32 26.99
CA GLU A 212 11.42 7.75 26.98
C GLU A 212 10.35 8.15 28.01
N VAL A 213 9.35 7.30 28.24
CA VAL A 213 8.25 7.60 29.17
C VAL A 213 8.46 6.92 30.52
N LEU A 214 8.85 5.65 30.53
CA LEU A 214 9.05 4.93 31.80
C LEU A 214 10.45 5.13 32.38
N GLY A 215 11.46 5.49 31.59
CA GLY A 215 12.84 5.59 32.06
C GLY A 215 13.47 4.23 32.40
N PHE A 216 12.98 3.14 31.79
CA PHE A 216 13.51 1.79 32.03
C PHE A 216 14.52 1.41 30.94
N PHE A 217 15.75 1.12 31.38
CA PHE A 217 16.89 0.81 30.50
C PHE A 217 17.41 -0.64 30.66
N GLY A 218 16.77 -1.45 31.50
CA GLY A 218 17.11 -2.87 31.67
C GLY A 218 16.59 -3.75 30.54
N ASP A 219 16.66 -5.08 30.74
CA ASP A 219 16.07 -6.01 29.79
C ASP A 219 14.54 -5.99 29.92
N ARG A 220 13.85 -5.50 28.88
CA ARG A 220 12.38 -5.36 28.86
C ARG A 220 11.65 -6.70 28.84
N TRP A 221 12.34 -7.80 28.54
CA TRP A 221 11.79 -9.14 28.55
C TRP A 221 12.06 -9.87 29.86
N ASN A 222 12.87 -9.29 30.75
CA ASN A 222 13.26 -9.89 32.01
C ASN A 222 12.37 -9.40 33.17
N GLY A 223 11.56 -10.31 33.71
CA GLY A 223 10.69 -10.01 34.86
C GLY A 223 11.44 -9.61 36.13
N GLN A 224 12.68 -10.07 36.33
CA GLN A 224 13.50 -9.71 37.49
C GLN A 224 13.96 -8.25 37.41
N ASP A 225 14.36 -7.77 36.23
CA ASP A 225 14.74 -6.37 36.04
C ASP A 225 13.53 -5.45 36.22
N TRP A 226 12.36 -5.84 35.70
CA TRP A 226 11.11 -5.15 35.97
C TRP A 226 10.78 -5.11 37.45
N LEU A 227 10.91 -6.23 38.18
CA LEU A 227 10.65 -6.29 39.61
C LEU A 227 11.57 -5.35 40.40
N LYS A 228 12.88 -5.32 40.06
CA LYS A 228 13.85 -4.40 40.67
C LYS A 228 13.50 -2.93 40.41
N PHE A 229 13.15 -2.61 39.16
CA PHE A 229 12.81 -1.25 38.75
C PHE A 229 11.51 -0.77 39.40
N LYS A 230 10.47 -1.60 39.39
CA LYS A 230 9.13 -1.27 39.89
C LYS A 230 8.92 -1.50 41.38
N LYS A 231 9.83 -2.23 42.04
CA LYS A 231 9.73 -2.57 43.47
C LYS A 231 8.36 -3.18 43.84
N GLY A 232 7.83 -4.03 42.95
CA GLY A 232 6.55 -4.72 43.14
C GLY A 232 5.27 -3.89 42.88
N ARG A 233 5.37 -2.67 42.31
CA ARG A 233 4.20 -1.84 41.96
C ARG A 233 4.07 -1.65 40.46
N VAL A 234 2.95 -2.09 39.90
CA VAL A 234 2.57 -1.81 38.49
C VAL A 234 1.28 -1.00 38.50
N THR A 235 1.22 0.01 37.64
CA THR A 235 0.03 0.83 37.43
C THR A 235 -0.39 0.77 35.96
N TRP A 236 -1.61 1.17 35.65
CA TRP A 236 -2.07 1.33 34.27
C TRP A 236 -1.18 2.26 33.44
N ARG A 237 -0.38 3.12 34.09
CA ARG A 237 0.54 4.03 33.43
C ARG A 237 1.77 3.36 32.82
N ASP A 238 2.02 2.12 33.21
CA ASP A 238 3.18 1.33 32.81
C ASP A 238 2.90 0.46 31.59
N HIS A 239 1.63 0.42 31.16
CA HIS A 239 1.20 -0.38 30.03
C HIS A 239 1.30 0.44 28.74
N PHE A 240 2.11 -0.05 27.80
CA PHE A 240 2.04 0.36 26.41
C PHE A 240 1.92 -0.88 25.55
N VAL A 241 0.70 -1.15 25.10
CA VAL A 241 0.42 -2.18 24.12
C VAL A 241 -0.38 -1.53 23.01
N CYS A 242 0.29 -1.28 21.88
CA CYS A 242 -0.38 -0.93 20.64
C CYS A 242 -0.87 -2.23 19.98
N SER A 243 -2.04 -2.69 20.39
CA SER A 243 -2.49 -4.05 20.08
C SER A 243 -3.07 -4.23 18.68
N ARG A 244 -3.26 -3.17 17.86
CA ARG A 244 -3.46 -3.36 16.41
C ARG A 244 -3.48 -2.13 15.51
N ASN A 245 -3.76 -0.91 15.98
CA ASN A 245 -3.92 0.21 15.05
C ASN A 245 -3.38 1.54 15.61
N ILE A 246 -2.44 2.13 14.89
CA ILE A 246 -2.10 3.55 14.99
C ILE A 246 -2.88 4.31 13.92
N ALA A 247 -3.02 5.63 14.04
CA ALA A 247 -3.57 6.48 13.00
C ALA A 247 -2.68 7.71 12.84
N ALA A 248 -2.81 8.45 11.74
CA ALA A 248 -2.04 9.66 11.49
C ALA A 248 -2.92 10.77 10.94
N TYR A 249 -2.75 11.97 11.50
CA TYR A 249 -3.51 13.16 11.15
C TYR A 249 -2.58 14.23 10.62
N ARG A 250 -2.98 14.87 9.53
CA ARG A 250 -2.32 16.08 9.05
C ARG A 250 -2.94 17.28 9.72
N VAL A 251 -2.17 17.98 10.55
CA VAL A 251 -2.60 19.18 11.27
C VAL A 251 -1.88 20.37 10.65
N PRO A 252 -2.57 21.48 10.32
CA PRO A 252 -1.89 22.72 10.01
C PRO A 252 -0.96 23.06 11.18
N ALA A 253 0.29 23.49 10.92
CA ALA A 253 1.11 24.02 12.01
C ALA A 253 0.29 25.12 12.70
N ALA A 254 -0.01 24.91 13.98
CA ALA A 254 -0.59 25.96 14.78
C ALA A 254 0.38 27.14 14.70
N GLY A 255 -0.10 28.30 14.24
CA GLY A 255 0.48 29.54 14.70
C GLY A 255 0.45 29.48 16.23
N ASP A 256 1.57 29.80 16.85
CA ASP A 256 1.77 30.15 18.25
C ASP A 256 0.56 30.87 18.88
N GLY A 257 -0.46 30.09 19.25
CA GLY A 257 -1.75 30.58 19.72
C GLY A 257 -1.77 30.74 21.22
N THR A 258 -1.22 31.85 21.71
CA THR A 258 -1.80 32.52 22.89
C THR A 258 -3.24 32.90 22.50
N PRO A 259 -4.28 32.65 23.32
CA PRO A 259 -5.63 33.03 22.94
C PRO A 259 -5.75 34.56 22.96
N ALA A 260 -5.66 35.18 21.79
CA ALA A 260 -6.01 36.58 21.63
C ALA A 260 -7.53 36.71 21.76
N SER A 261 -7.94 37.41 22.83
CA SER A 261 -9.26 37.98 23.06
C SER A 261 -9.83 38.59 21.78
N GLY A 262 -11.12 38.37 21.57
CA GLY A 262 -11.78 38.57 20.28
C GLY A 262 -11.73 39.97 19.71
N GLU A 263 -11.79 40.02 18.39
CA GLU A 263 -12.61 40.97 17.63
C GLU A 263 -12.71 40.47 16.18
N ALA A 264 -13.93 40.48 15.66
CA ALA A 264 -14.22 40.09 14.29
C ALA A 264 -13.66 41.15 13.32
N ARG A 265 -12.85 40.74 12.35
CA ARG A 265 -12.55 41.59 11.20
C ARG A 265 -12.52 40.81 9.90
N THR A 266 -13.40 41.24 9.01
CA THR A 266 -13.57 40.83 7.63
C THR A 266 -12.33 41.20 6.80
N GLY A 267 -11.73 40.21 6.15
CA GLY A 267 -10.62 40.41 5.22
C GLY A 267 -10.31 39.11 4.49
N ARG A 268 -10.18 39.18 3.16
CA ARG A 268 -9.79 38.07 2.28
C ARG A 268 -8.57 37.35 2.85
N ASN A 269 -8.77 36.12 3.33
CA ASN A 269 -7.68 35.30 3.83
C ASN A 269 -7.09 34.51 2.65
N THR A 270 -6.01 35.03 2.07
CA THR A 270 -5.08 34.23 1.28
C THR A 270 -4.65 33.04 2.16
N ARG A 271 -5.05 31.82 1.79
CA ARG A 271 -4.72 30.60 2.52
C ARG A 271 -3.20 30.49 2.64
N GLY A 272 -2.68 30.80 3.84
CA GLY A 272 -1.30 30.51 4.19
C GLY A 272 -1.07 29.01 4.14
N SER A 273 -0.19 28.58 3.24
CA SER A 273 0.39 27.24 3.27
C SER A 273 1.44 27.20 4.38
N GLY A 274 0.98 27.23 5.63
CA GLY A 274 1.85 26.89 6.77
C GLY A 274 2.30 25.44 6.67
N PRO A 275 3.44 25.07 7.29
CA PRO A 275 3.93 23.69 7.25
C PRO A 275 2.87 22.75 7.84
N VAL A 276 2.42 21.76 7.06
CA VAL A 276 1.47 20.75 7.51
C VAL A 276 2.25 19.64 8.20
N ARG A 277 1.94 19.39 9.47
CA ARG A 277 2.64 18.40 10.30
C ARG A 277 1.79 17.15 10.46
N THR A 278 2.44 15.99 10.59
CA THR A 278 1.76 14.73 10.85
C THR A 278 1.79 14.42 12.34
N VAL A 279 0.63 14.10 12.93
CA VAL A 279 0.51 13.60 14.29
C VAL A 279 0.07 12.15 14.25
N VAL A 280 0.93 11.27 14.73
CA VAL A 280 0.68 9.84 14.90
C VAL A 280 -0.03 9.62 16.24
N VAL A 281 -1.16 8.95 16.20
CA VAL A 281 -2.03 8.65 17.34
C VAL A 281 -1.93 7.16 17.63
N ILE A 282 -1.47 6.82 18.82
CA ILE A 282 -1.24 5.45 19.25
C ILE A 282 -2.12 5.16 20.48
N PRO A 283 -3.26 4.48 20.31
CA PRO A 283 -4.01 3.91 21.41
C PRO A 283 -3.15 2.84 22.10
N ALA A 284 -2.81 3.06 23.36
CA ALA A 284 -1.95 2.18 24.13
C ALA A 284 -2.60 1.91 25.49
N GLY A 285 -3.01 0.66 25.74
CA GLY A 285 -3.82 0.20 26.88
C GLY A 285 -4.01 1.19 28.05
N GLY A 286 -5.14 1.90 28.06
CA GLY A 286 -5.51 2.86 29.11
C GLY A 286 -5.12 4.32 28.83
N ARG A 287 -4.46 4.61 27.71
CA ARG A 287 -4.07 5.96 27.26
C ARG A 287 -3.99 6.08 25.75
N THR A 288 -3.76 7.29 25.25
CA THR A 288 -3.51 7.56 23.84
C THR A 288 -2.29 8.47 23.73
N VAL A 289 -1.26 7.99 23.03
CA VAL A 289 -0.04 8.76 22.80
C VAL A 289 -0.17 9.52 21.48
N PHE A 290 0.22 10.79 21.50
CA PHE A 290 0.27 11.66 20.33
C PHE A 290 1.72 12.05 20.04
N LEU A 291 2.27 11.51 18.96
CA LEU A 291 3.62 11.83 18.48
C LEU A 291 3.52 12.73 17.25
N GLU A 292 4.07 13.92 17.32
CA GLU A 292 4.23 14.79 16.17
C GLU A 292 5.52 14.45 15.43
N ASP A 293 5.41 14.20 14.13
CA ASP A 293 6.58 14.02 13.26
C ASP A 293 7.23 15.39 13.00
N ALA A 294 8.40 15.62 13.61
CA ALA A 294 9.19 16.83 13.44
C ALA A 294 10.37 16.64 12.46
N GLY A 295 10.31 15.63 11.58
CA GLY A 295 11.34 15.34 10.59
C GLY A 295 12.30 14.26 11.07
N ASP A 296 13.31 14.64 11.85
CA ASP A 296 14.39 13.72 12.28
C ASP A 296 14.13 13.09 13.65
N ARG A 297 13.13 13.60 14.38
CA ARG A 297 12.69 13.05 15.66
C ARG A 297 11.21 13.33 15.88
N PRO A 298 10.51 12.52 16.68
CA PRO A 298 9.17 12.85 17.10
C PRO A 298 9.19 13.85 18.26
N ALA A 299 8.12 14.63 18.37
CA ALA A 299 7.81 15.41 19.56
C ALA A 299 6.56 14.82 20.25
N VAL A 300 6.68 14.48 21.53
CA VAL A 300 5.53 13.99 22.32
C VAL A 300 4.62 15.16 22.64
N ARG A 301 3.41 15.18 22.08
CA ARG A 301 2.41 16.22 22.38
C ARG A 301 1.62 15.93 23.63
N ALA A 302 1.20 14.68 23.80
CA ALA A 302 0.41 14.22 24.93
C ALA A 302 0.54 12.70 25.09
N VAL A 303 0.36 12.23 26.33
CA VAL A 303 0.38 10.82 26.74
C VAL A 303 -0.80 10.57 27.66
#